data_AF-A0A402DLG9-F1
#
_entry.id   AF-A0A402DLG9-F1
#
_cell.length_a   1.000
_cell.length_b   1.000
_cell.length_c   1.000
_cell.angle_alpha   90.00
_cell.angle_beta   90.00
_cell.angle_gamma   90.00
#
_symmetry.space_group_name_H-M   'P 1'
#
loop_
_entity.id
_entity.type
_entity.pdbx_description
1 polymer ?
#
loop_
_entity_poly.entity_id
_entity_poly.type
_entity_poly.pdbx_seq_one_letter_code
_entity_poly.pdbx_strand_id
1 'polypeptide(L)'
;MLGGVGTLALVGVVVAGTLTAQAQRPLPADVTSARDAHAGQLVTGSCVGELPADGSVGVVRVVPCAQEHEAQVVTQLDFDPDAVWPGQAAADARVARACVLDASEVAAGVRPVTWAPTEQGWARGDRRGLCLAVVDGGGVTGSFLDGSAEVP
;
A
#
# COMPACT_ATOMS: atom_id res chain seq x y z
N MET A 1 8.43 25.30 -46.41
CA MET A 1 7.87 25.87 -45.16
C MET A 1 6.71 24.98 -44.72
N LEU A 2 6.96 23.98 -43.87
CA LEU A 2 5.99 23.46 -42.88
C LEU A 2 6.82 22.61 -41.90
N GLY A 3 7.31 23.28 -40.86
CA GLY A 3 8.20 22.73 -39.86
C GLY A 3 7.45 22.06 -38.72
N GLY A 4 8.05 20.97 -38.23
CA GLY A 4 8.27 20.67 -36.81
C GLY A 4 7.23 21.13 -35.80
N VAL A 5 6.11 20.41 -35.68
CA VAL A 5 5.30 20.38 -34.45
C VAL A 5 4.86 18.93 -34.24
N GLY A 6 5.64 18.14 -33.52
CA GLY A 6 5.29 16.73 -33.25
C GLY A 6 6.15 16.01 -32.22
N THR A 7 7.37 16.47 -31.95
CA THR A 7 8.30 15.79 -31.04
C THR A 7 8.16 16.18 -29.57
N LEU A 8 7.69 17.40 -29.25
CA LEU A 8 7.60 17.85 -27.85
C LEU A 8 6.49 17.14 -27.06
N ALA A 9 5.36 16.82 -27.70
CA ALA A 9 4.25 16.13 -27.03
C ALA A 9 4.62 14.67 -26.65
N LEU A 10 5.32 13.96 -27.54
CA LEU A 10 5.77 12.58 -27.30
C LEU A 10 6.82 12.50 -26.18
N VAL A 11 7.79 13.42 -26.16
CA VAL A 11 8.82 13.44 -25.10
C VAL A 11 8.20 13.76 -23.74
N GLY A 12 7.26 14.72 -23.67
CA GLY A 12 6.58 15.05 -22.41
C GLY A 12 5.77 13.88 -21.84
N VAL A 13 5.04 13.14 -22.68
CA VAL A 13 4.24 11.98 -22.27
C VAL A 13 5.13 10.79 -21.87
N VAL A 14 6.22 10.54 -22.59
CA VAL A 14 7.16 9.45 -22.26
C VAL A 14 7.93 9.74 -20.97
N VAL A 15 8.38 10.99 -20.76
CA VAL A 15 9.07 11.38 -19.52
C VAL A 15 8.09 11.36 -18.33
N ALA A 16 6.87 11.90 -18.49
CA ALA A 16 5.87 11.84 -17.42
C ALA A 16 5.47 10.39 -17.08
N GLY A 17 5.24 9.54 -18.10
CA GLY A 17 4.87 8.13 -17.91
C GLY A 17 5.98 7.27 -17.31
N THR A 18 7.24 7.54 -17.63
CA THR A 18 8.38 6.84 -17.01
C THR A 18 8.59 7.27 -15.55
N LEU A 19 8.37 8.55 -15.21
CA LEU A 19 8.51 9.05 -13.85
C LEU A 19 7.40 8.54 -12.92
N THR A 20 6.15 8.45 -13.37
CA THR A 20 5.06 7.83 -12.59
C THR A 20 5.29 6.33 -12.38
N ALA A 21 5.71 5.60 -13.40
CA ALA A 21 6.01 4.17 -13.28
C ALA A 21 7.19 3.87 -12.33
N GLN A 22 8.20 4.74 -12.29
CA GLN A 22 9.33 4.62 -11.35
C GLN A 22 8.89 4.91 -9.90
N ALA A 23 8.00 5.88 -9.70
CA ALA A 23 7.52 6.27 -8.37
C ALA A 23 6.61 5.22 -7.71
N GLN A 24 6.08 4.27 -8.48
CA GLN A 24 5.19 3.20 -7.98
C GLN A 24 5.90 1.84 -7.87
N ARG A 25 7.24 1.80 -7.97
CA ARG A 25 7.96 0.54 -7.80
C ARG A 25 7.74 -0.02 -6.39
N PRO A 26 7.36 -1.30 -6.28
CA PRO A 26 7.22 -1.96 -4.99
C PRO A 26 8.51 -1.89 -4.17
N LEU A 27 8.37 -1.65 -2.88
CA LEU A 27 9.48 -1.78 -1.94
C LEU A 27 9.74 -3.26 -1.62
N PRO A 28 10.96 -3.59 -1.15
CA PRO A 28 11.18 -4.80 -0.35
C PRO A 28 10.15 -4.92 0.77
N ALA A 29 9.71 -6.16 1.03
CA ALA A 29 8.74 -6.48 2.08
C ALA A 29 9.22 -5.97 3.44
N ASP A 30 10.44 -6.32 3.82
CA ASP A 30 11.12 -5.74 4.97
C ASP A 30 12.21 -4.76 4.48
N VAL A 31 12.17 -3.53 4.97
CA VAL A 31 13.08 -2.48 4.55
C VAL A 31 14.26 -2.43 5.51
N THR A 32 15.47 -2.15 5.02
CA THR A 32 16.67 -2.12 5.88
C THR A 32 16.79 -0.85 6.73
N SER A 33 16.04 0.20 6.37
CA SER A 33 16.02 1.46 7.11
C SER A 33 14.69 2.18 6.90
N ALA A 34 14.27 2.93 7.90
CA ALA A 34 13.04 3.71 7.85
C ALA A 34 13.07 4.72 6.69
N ARG A 35 11.95 4.85 5.98
CA ARG A 35 11.80 5.77 4.84
C ARG A 35 10.34 6.09 4.57
N ASP A 36 10.12 7.25 3.96
CA ASP A 36 8.81 7.60 3.44
C ASP A 36 8.55 6.86 2.13
N ALA A 37 7.34 6.34 1.97
CA ALA A 37 6.92 5.61 0.78
C ALA A 37 5.47 5.93 0.44
N HIS A 38 5.14 5.95 -0.85
CA HIS A 38 3.75 6.03 -1.27
C HIS A 38 3.02 4.72 -0.93
N ALA A 39 1.76 4.77 -0.51
CA ALA A 39 0.98 3.60 -0.11
C ALA A 39 0.99 2.48 -1.16
N GLY A 40 0.86 2.85 -2.44
CA GLY A 40 0.94 1.92 -3.58
C GLY A 40 2.29 1.21 -3.77
N GLN A 41 3.36 1.62 -3.08
CA GLN A 41 4.66 0.93 -3.09
C GLN A 41 4.75 -0.17 -2.04
N LEU A 42 3.83 -0.23 -1.08
CA LEU A 42 3.83 -1.25 -0.04
C LEU A 42 3.45 -2.61 -0.62
N VAL A 43 3.99 -3.65 0.02
CA VAL A 43 3.75 -5.05 -0.32
C VAL A 43 3.41 -5.85 0.93
N THR A 44 2.93 -7.08 0.77
CA THR A 44 2.81 -8.03 1.88
C THR A 44 4.17 -8.14 2.58
N GLY A 45 4.18 -7.83 3.86
CA GLY A 45 5.35 -7.77 4.73
C GLY A 45 5.76 -6.35 5.12
N SER A 46 5.32 -5.30 4.41
CA SER A 46 5.69 -3.91 4.72
C SER A 46 5.16 -3.48 6.09
N CYS A 47 6.08 -3.06 6.97
CA CYS A 47 5.78 -2.54 8.29
C CYS A 47 5.70 -1.00 8.29
N VAL A 48 4.61 -0.46 8.83
CA VAL A 48 4.25 0.96 8.87
C VAL A 48 4.38 1.47 10.30
N GLY A 49 5.22 2.49 10.50
CA GLY A 49 5.56 2.99 11.83
C GLY A 49 4.36 3.56 12.57
N GLU A 50 3.58 4.42 11.91
CA GLU A 50 2.36 5.03 12.45
C GLU A 50 1.30 5.07 11.35
N LEU A 51 0.05 4.74 11.68
CA LEU A 51 -1.06 4.90 10.75
C LEU A 51 -1.44 6.37 10.62
N PRO A 52 -1.66 6.86 9.38
CA PRO A 52 -2.27 8.16 9.19
C PRO A 52 -3.73 8.15 9.67
N ALA A 53 -4.25 9.35 9.96
CA ALA A 53 -5.67 9.52 10.23
C ALA A 53 -6.55 8.99 9.09
N ASP A 54 -7.78 8.59 9.43
CA ASP A 54 -8.75 8.04 8.48
C ASP A 54 -8.92 8.93 7.24
N GLY A 55 -8.98 8.30 6.06
CA GLY A 55 -9.19 8.97 4.79
C GLY A 55 -8.21 8.51 3.70
N SER A 56 -7.89 9.42 2.79
CA SER A 56 -6.97 9.13 1.68
C SER A 56 -5.53 9.01 2.17
N VAL A 57 -4.94 7.84 1.97
CA VAL A 57 -3.53 7.59 2.32
C VAL A 57 -2.65 7.80 1.10
N GLY A 58 -1.73 8.76 1.20
CA GLY A 58 -0.75 9.07 0.15
C GLY A 58 0.62 8.48 0.46
N VAL A 59 1.30 9.08 1.44
CA VAL A 59 2.66 8.71 1.89
C VAL A 59 2.60 8.25 3.34
N VAL A 60 3.33 7.20 3.66
CA VAL A 60 3.47 6.63 5.00
C VAL A 60 4.94 6.41 5.34
N ARG A 61 5.24 6.35 6.64
CA ARG A 61 6.57 5.96 7.12
C ARG A 61 6.66 4.43 7.19
N VAL A 62 7.45 3.83 6.31
CA VAL A 62 7.77 2.40 6.35
C VAL A 62 9.04 2.20 7.17
N VAL A 63 9.04 1.21 8.06
CA VAL A 63 10.16 0.90 8.97
C VAL A 63 10.56 -0.57 8.83
N PRO A 64 11.81 -0.94 9.17
CA PRO A 64 12.17 -2.36 9.33
C PRO A 64 11.24 -3.02 10.34
N CYS A 65 10.77 -4.23 10.08
CA CYS A 65 9.83 -4.90 10.98
C CYS A 65 10.42 -5.22 12.36
N ALA A 66 11.75 -5.28 12.48
CA ALA A 66 12.44 -5.38 13.76
C ALA A 66 12.40 -4.08 14.60
N GLN A 67 11.95 -2.96 14.02
CA GLN A 67 11.67 -1.73 14.75
C GLN A 67 10.19 -1.68 15.15
N GLU A 68 9.90 -0.94 16.21
CA GLU A 68 8.52 -0.69 16.65
C GLU A 68 7.69 -0.12 15.49
N HIS A 69 6.52 -0.73 15.27
CA HIS A 69 5.58 -0.31 14.25
C HIS A 69 4.13 -0.50 14.72
N GLU A 70 3.23 0.22 14.08
CA GLU A 70 1.80 0.16 14.38
C GLU A 70 1.05 -0.84 13.49
N ALA A 71 1.55 -1.06 12.27
CA ALA A 71 0.90 -1.96 11.34
C ALA A 71 1.83 -2.72 10.42
N GLN A 72 1.38 -3.87 9.96
CA GLN A 72 2.02 -4.62 8.88
C GLN A 72 1.01 -4.97 7.80
N VAL A 73 1.39 -4.79 6.52
CA VAL A 73 0.60 -5.32 5.40
C VAL A 73 0.69 -6.84 5.41
N VAL A 74 -0.42 -7.51 5.71
CA VAL A 74 -0.47 -8.98 5.77
C VAL A 74 -1.08 -9.61 4.53
N THR A 75 -1.90 -8.87 3.78
CA THR A 75 -2.47 -9.36 2.52
C THR A 75 -2.53 -8.25 1.47
N GLN A 76 -2.23 -8.63 0.23
CA GLN A 76 -2.45 -7.80 -0.96
C GLN A 76 -3.55 -8.40 -1.83
N LEU A 77 -4.42 -7.53 -2.33
CA LEU A 77 -5.37 -7.87 -3.36
C LEU A 77 -4.98 -7.11 -4.64
N ASP A 78 -4.58 -7.83 -5.68
CA ASP A 78 -4.45 -7.24 -7.01
C ASP A 78 -5.80 -7.34 -7.74
N PHE A 79 -6.32 -6.19 -8.15
CA PHE A 79 -7.44 -6.08 -9.08
C PHE A 79 -6.95 -6.43 -10.49
N ASP A 80 -7.87 -6.89 -11.34
CA ASP A 80 -7.56 -7.12 -12.75
C ASP A 80 -7.06 -5.80 -13.38
N PRO A 81 -5.92 -5.81 -14.10
CA PRO A 81 -5.34 -4.59 -14.68
C PRO A 81 -6.31 -3.87 -15.62
N ASP A 82 -7.17 -4.62 -16.32
CA ASP A 82 -8.13 -4.12 -17.31
C ASP A 82 -9.51 -3.88 -16.71
N ALA A 83 -9.68 -4.02 -15.39
CA ALA A 83 -10.95 -3.74 -14.73
C ALA A 83 -11.38 -2.28 -14.89
N VAL A 84 -12.67 -2.08 -15.12
CA VAL A 84 -13.32 -0.77 -15.01
C VAL A 84 -13.44 -0.41 -13.52
N TRP A 85 -13.28 0.87 -13.18
CA TRP A 85 -13.44 1.37 -11.82
C TRP A 85 -14.80 0.95 -11.25
N PRO A 86 -14.85 0.14 -10.19
CA PRO A 86 -16.11 -0.39 -9.66
C PRO A 86 -16.86 0.61 -8.76
N GLY A 87 -16.28 1.78 -8.48
CA GLY A 87 -16.73 2.70 -7.44
C GLY A 87 -16.10 2.38 -6.08
N GLN A 88 -15.98 3.40 -5.23
CA GLN A 88 -15.21 3.32 -3.98
C GLN A 88 -15.72 2.21 -3.06
N ALA A 89 -17.02 2.20 -2.76
CA ALA A 89 -17.61 1.21 -1.86
C ALA A 89 -17.41 -0.25 -2.33
N ALA A 90 -17.43 -0.49 -3.65
CA ALA A 90 -17.21 -1.82 -4.21
C ALA A 90 -15.74 -2.24 -4.16
N ALA A 91 -14.81 -1.29 -4.35
CA ALA A 91 -13.38 -1.50 -4.16
C ALA A 91 -13.08 -1.83 -2.69
N ASP A 92 -13.55 -0.99 -1.76
CA ASP A 92 -13.39 -1.18 -0.31
C ASP A 92 -13.90 -2.55 0.13
N ALA A 93 -15.13 -2.89 -0.27
CA ALA A 93 -15.74 -4.18 0.08
C ALA A 93 -14.96 -5.37 -0.50
N ARG A 94 -14.31 -5.22 -1.67
CA ARG A 94 -13.49 -6.29 -2.24
C ARG A 94 -12.19 -6.49 -1.47
N VAL A 95 -11.52 -5.41 -1.07
CA VAL A 95 -10.31 -5.49 -0.23
C VAL A 95 -10.65 -6.04 1.15
N ALA A 96 -11.73 -5.58 1.78
CA ALA A 96 -12.19 -6.07 3.07
C ALA A 96 -12.48 -7.58 3.06
N ARG A 97 -13.10 -8.11 1.99
CA ARG A 97 -13.32 -9.56 1.86
C ARG A 97 -12.04 -10.38 1.72
N ALA A 98 -10.98 -9.79 1.19
CA ALA A 98 -9.68 -10.45 1.08
C ALA A 98 -8.86 -10.35 2.38
N CYS A 99 -9.25 -9.48 3.31
CA CYS A 99 -8.55 -9.23 4.55
C CYS A 99 -8.99 -10.24 5.61
N VAL A 100 -8.16 -11.25 5.86
CA VAL A 100 -8.40 -12.28 6.86
C VAL A 100 -7.22 -12.28 7.83
N LEU A 101 -7.51 -12.06 9.11
CA LEU A 101 -6.56 -12.23 10.21
C LEU A 101 -6.80 -13.56 10.91
N ASP A 102 -5.76 -14.10 11.53
CA ASP A 102 -5.87 -15.30 12.35
C ASP A 102 -6.62 -15.00 13.64
N ALA A 103 -7.39 -16.00 14.12
CA ALA A 103 -8.19 -15.83 15.33
C ALA A 103 -7.34 -15.49 16.57
N SER A 104 -6.10 -15.98 16.63
CA SER A 104 -5.14 -15.63 17.68
C SER A 104 -4.68 -14.18 17.61
N GLU A 105 -4.50 -13.62 16.42
CA GLU A 105 -4.14 -12.21 16.23
C GLU A 105 -5.28 -11.31 16.70
N VAL A 106 -6.52 -11.64 16.30
CA VAL A 106 -7.71 -10.91 16.74
C VAL A 106 -7.87 -11.00 18.27
N ALA A 107 -7.62 -12.17 18.86
CA ALA A 107 -7.65 -12.34 20.31
C ALA A 107 -6.56 -11.56 21.05
N ALA A 108 -5.41 -11.31 20.38
CA ALA A 108 -4.33 -10.46 20.86
C ALA A 108 -4.59 -8.96 20.64
N GLY A 109 -5.78 -8.58 20.14
CA GLY A 109 -6.15 -7.17 19.93
C GLY A 109 -5.73 -6.60 18.59
N VAL A 110 -5.21 -7.41 17.67
CA VAL A 110 -4.86 -6.98 16.31
C VAL A 110 -6.14 -6.73 15.51
N ARG A 111 -6.24 -5.56 14.88
CA ARG A 111 -7.40 -5.16 14.07
C ARG A 111 -7.04 -5.09 12.58
N PRO A 112 -7.95 -5.51 11.69
CA PRO A 112 -7.75 -5.32 10.27
C PRO A 112 -8.07 -3.88 9.85
N VAL A 113 -7.17 -3.25 9.08
CA VAL A 113 -7.42 -2.00 8.36
C VAL A 113 -7.19 -2.24 6.89
N THR A 114 -8.13 -1.83 6.03
CA THR A 114 -8.03 -2.05 4.58
C THR A 114 -7.82 -0.74 3.85
N TRP A 115 -6.84 -0.70 2.95
CA TRP A 115 -6.66 0.38 2.00
C TRP A 115 -7.02 -0.10 0.60
N ALA A 116 -8.05 0.48 0.01
CA ALA A 116 -8.39 0.27 -1.39
C ALA A 116 -7.88 1.43 -2.25
N PRO A 117 -7.66 1.21 -3.55
CA PRO A 117 -7.38 2.30 -4.48
C PRO A 117 -8.50 3.34 -4.43
N THR A 118 -8.13 4.61 -4.56
CA THR A 118 -9.09 5.67 -4.84
C THR A 118 -9.38 5.73 -6.34
N GLU A 119 -10.47 6.38 -6.75
CA GLU A 119 -10.73 6.64 -8.19
C GLU A 119 -9.55 7.35 -8.87
N GLN A 120 -8.94 8.30 -8.16
CA GLN A 120 -7.77 9.03 -8.66
C GLN A 120 -6.53 8.12 -8.81
N GLY A 121 -6.31 7.22 -7.85
CA GLY A 121 -5.27 6.19 -7.95
C GLY A 121 -5.54 5.25 -9.11
N TRP A 122 -6.79 4.81 -9.27
CA TRP A 122 -7.23 3.93 -10.35
C TRP A 122 -6.98 4.55 -11.72
N ALA A 123 -7.29 5.84 -11.91
CA ALA A 123 -7.01 6.56 -13.14
C ALA A 123 -5.50 6.62 -13.48
N ARG A 124 -4.62 6.49 -12.46
CA ARG A 124 -3.16 6.41 -12.61
C ARG A 124 -2.61 4.99 -12.67
N GLY A 125 -3.48 3.97 -12.70
CA GLY A 125 -3.08 2.57 -12.79
C GLY A 125 -2.90 1.85 -11.45
N ASP A 126 -3.28 2.46 -10.32
CA ASP A 126 -3.34 1.73 -9.06
C ASP A 126 -4.45 0.67 -9.12
N ARG A 127 -4.05 -0.58 -8.91
CA ARG A 127 -4.91 -1.76 -8.96
C ARG A 127 -4.70 -2.61 -7.72
N ARG A 128 -4.25 -2.04 -6.61
CA ARG A 128 -3.82 -2.81 -5.44
C ARG A 128 -4.57 -2.39 -4.19
N GLY A 129 -5.24 -3.36 -3.57
CA GLY A 129 -5.74 -3.27 -2.21
C GLY A 129 -4.74 -3.83 -1.21
N LEU A 130 -4.69 -3.25 -0.02
CA LEU A 130 -3.85 -3.69 1.10
C LEU A 130 -4.73 -3.99 2.31
N CYS A 131 -4.42 -5.07 3.01
CA CYS A 131 -4.94 -5.42 4.33
C CYS A 131 -3.79 -5.31 5.33
N LEU A 132 -3.97 -4.46 6.33
CA LEU A 132 -3.01 -4.21 7.39
C LEU A 132 -3.50 -4.84 8.69
N ALA A 133 -2.62 -5.60 9.33
CA ALA A 133 -2.75 -5.98 10.73
C ALA A 133 -2.27 -4.80 11.58
N VAL A 134 -3.13 -4.27 12.44
CA VAL A 134 -2.89 -3.05 13.22
C VAL A 134 -2.97 -3.33 14.71
N VAL A 135 -2.03 -2.81 15.49
CA VAL A 135 -2.08 -2.79 16.95
C VAL A 135 -2.23 -1.35 17.42
N ASP A 136 -3.33 -1.05 18.09
CA ASP A 136 -3.61 0.30 18.57
C ASP A 136 -2.55 0.77 19.57
N GLY A 137 -1.96 1.94 19.31
CA GLY A 137 -0.84 2.46 20.10
C GLY A 137 0.54 1.92 19.69
N GLY A 138 0.57 1.00 18.71
CA GLY A 138 1.78 0.46 18.10
C GLY A 138 2.67 -0.35 19.03
N GLY A 139 3.98 -0.27 18.81
CA GLY A 139 4.99 -0.98 19.59
C GLY A 139 5.23 -2.44 19.19
N VAL A 140 4.64 -2.90 18.08
CA VAL A 140 4.90 -4.26 17.58
C VAL A 140 6.34 -4.34 17.07
N THR A 141 7.03 -5.43 17.41
CA THR A 141 8.32 -5.79 16.81
C THR A 141 8.24 -7.18 16.19
N GLY A 142 8.97 -7.43 15.10
CA GLY A 142 8.90 -8.68 14.35
C GLY A 142 7.83 -8.66 13.25
N SER A 143 7.37 -9.83 12.81
CA SER A 143 6.40 -9.94 11.72
C SER A 143 5.28 -10.94 12.03
N PHE A 144 4.06 -10.56 11.65
CA PHE A 144 2.89 -11.43 11.67
C PHE A 144 2.99 -12.56 10.63
N LEU A 145 3.75 -12.37 9.55
CA LEU A 145 3.83 -13.33 8.44
C LEU A 145 4.73 -14.54 8.73
N ASP A 146 5.68 -14.41 9.65
CA ASP A 146 6.58 -15.50 10.06
C ASP A 146 6.37 -15.92 11.53
N GLY A 147 5.39 -15.33 12.20
CA GLY A 147 5.07 -15.60 13.60
C GLY A 147 6.06 -15.03 14.62
N SER A 148 6.96 -14.13 14.20
CA SER A 148 7.90 -13.45 15.11
C SER A 148 7.33 -12.19 15.77
N ALA A 149 6.10 -11.79 15.42
CA ALA A 149 5.46 -10.61 16.00
C ALA A 149 5.32 -10.70 17.53
N GLU A 150 5.85 -9.68 18.20
CA GLU A 150 5.70 -9.43 19.62
C GLU A 150 4.78 -8.21 19.79
N VAL A 151 3.59 -8.44 20.35
CA VAL A 151 2.60 -7.40 20.62
C VAL A 151 2.77 -6.92 22.08
N PRO A 152 2.80 -5.59 22.35
CA PRO A 152 2.98 -5.04 23.71
C PRO A 152 1.91 -5.41 24.73
#